data_AF-A0AAQ2NGN9-F1
#
_entry.id   AF-A0AAQ2NGN9-F1
#
_cell.length_a   1.000
_cell.length_b   1.000
_cell.length_c   1.000
_cell.angle_alpha   90.00
_cell.angle_beta   90.00
_cell.angle_gamma   90.00
#
_symmetry.space_group_name_H-M   'P 1'
#
loop_
_entity.id
_entity.type
_entity.pdbx_description
1 polymer ?
#
loop_
_entity_poly.entity_id
_entity_poly.type
_entity_poly.pdbx_seq_one_letter_code
_entity_poly.pdbx_strand_id
1 'polypeptide(L)'
;MSITVKLAISLCLAVLLSLGKEVRMAVYNVIPARFTNLDIRDTLNANGGSVGDNSSDYFGVRANVNIFSLKKPVKFNKQFVTDADAWWKADNGNFGIILPPTGSLPAVGSPMSPWSWDFPGGSGSPLRISDYAGYNPKAPHLFSMHPDPGLYPNSQFRCSILLRQNAEISINNIADISRAYMGVVVRHQANGELRFRTLNRSVMEMQQQEYAVVLDVPNWPDGKVDVYMVASYAEASEQSYSSINVTLFSMNQGPLETAYMVKTLAKPVPNSFKFDYKVVNDFANEYHLECTFTSIKGAWEKARFSVFLESDPIGAFLGGMGESLSPAPIGEMLSQGESYTFNSQSFTRVQTSQNNYVNYTARYLGDNYQSGSIFFRAK
;
A
#
# COMPACT_ATOMS: atom_id res chain seq x y z
N MET A 1 -28.81 15.93 14.88
CA MET A 1 -28.77 17.40 14.94
C MET A 1 -30.18 17.92 14.68
N SER A 2 -30.78 18.65 15.63
CA SER A 2 -32.17 19.12 15.55
C SER A 2 -32.37 20.09 14.37
N ILE A 3 -33.56 20.09 13.76
CA ILE A 3 -33.96 21.03 12.70
C ILE A 3 -33.72 22.49 13.13
N THR A 4 -33.90 22.79 14.42
CA THR A 4 -33.64 24.11 15.01
C THR A 4 -32.19 24.55 14.87
N VAL A 5 -31.23 23.62 14.95
CA VAL A 5 -29.78 23.91 14.82
C VAL A 5 -29.41 24.19 13.36
N LYS A 6 -30.01 23.46 12.41
CA LYS A 6 -29.83 23.73 10.97
C LYS A 6 -30.40 25.10 10.58
N LEU A 7 -31.57 25.45 11.10
CA LEU A 7 -32.18 26.76 10.86
C LEU A 7 -31.34 27.90 11.44
N ALA A 8 -30.80 27.73 12.64
CA ALA A 8 -29.94 28.74 13.28
C ALA A 8 -28.64 28.98 12.51
N ILE A 9 -28.00 27.93 11.99
CA ILE A 9 -26.80 28.04 11.15
C ILE A 9 -27.11 28.75 9.83
N SER A 10 -28.22 28.39 9.16
CA SER A 10 -28.64 29.05 7.93
C SER A 10 -29.02 30.52 8.12
N LEU A 11 -29.65 30.87 9.25
CA LEU A 11 -30.02 32.25 9.55
C LEU A 11 -28.77 33.11 9.87
N CYS A 12 -27.81 32.58 10.64
CA CYS A 12 -26.53 33.25 10.87
C CYS A 12 -25.75 33.48 9.57
N LEU A 13 -25.73 32.49 8.67
CA LEU A 13 -25.04 32.60 7.38
C LEU A 13 -25.70 33.65 6.48
N ALA A 14 -27.03 33.73 6.46
CA ALA A 14 -27.78 34.73 5.71
C ALA A 14 -27.57 36.16 6.25
N VAL A 15 -27.50 36.32 7.59
CA VAL A 15 -27.21 37.62 8.22
C VAL A 15 -25.79 38.08 7.92
N LEU A 16 -24.81 37.17 7.96
CA LEU A 16 -23.41 37.47 7.60
C LEU A 16 -23.27 37.91 6.13
N LEU A 17 -23.97 37.25 5.22
CA LEU A 17 -24.00 37.62 3.80
C LEU A 17 -24.70 38.97 3.55
N SER A 18 -25.72 39.32 4.35
CA SER A 18 -26.45 40.60 4.23
C SER A 18 -25.68 41.82 4.73
N LEU A 19 -24.65 41.62 5.55
CA LEU A 19 -23.84 42.70 6.15
C LEU A 19 -22.66 43.15 5.27
N GLY A 20 -22.58 42.71 4.01
CA GLY A 20 -21.50 43.10 3.09
C GLY A 20 -20.09 42.63 3.50
N LYS A 21 -19.97 41.84 4.58
CA LYS A 21 -18.77 41.08 4.88
C LYS A 21 -18.83 39.81 4.05
N GLU A 22 -18.14 39.82 2.91
CA GLU A 22 -17.80 38.58 2.23
C GLU A 22 -17.07 37.64 3.19
N VAL A 23 -17.77 36.68 3.78
CA VAL A 23 -17.13 35.52 4.42
C VAL A 23 -16.71 34.59 3.29
N ARG A 24 -15.67 34.98 2.54
CA ARG A 24 -15.00 34.08 1.60
C ARG A 24 -14.14 33.13 2.43
N MET A 25 -14.68 31.95 2.76
CA MET A 25 -13.82 30.83 3.11
C MET A 25 -13.10 30.37 1.84
N ALA A 26 -11.85 30.77 1.68
CA ALA A 26 -11.02 30.33 0.57
C ALA A 26 -10.23 29.09 1.02
N VAL A 27 -10.79 27.91 0.72
CA VAL A 27 -10.13 26.62 0.96
C VAL A 27 -9.39 26.21 -0.30
N TYR A 28 -8.07 26.03 -0.17
CA TYR A 28 -7.23 25.67 -1.31
C TYR A 28 -6.82 24.21 -1.29
N ASN A 29 -6.75 23.60 -2.47
CA ASN A 29 -6.08 22.29 -2.65
C ASN A 29 -4.56 22.43 -2.51
N VAL A 30 -4.01 23.57 -2.92
CA VAL A 30 -2.62 24.00 -2.70
C VAL A 30 -2.66 25.49 -2.45
N ILE A 31 -2.10 25.96 -1.33
CA ILE A 31 -2.10 27.39 -1.00
C ILE A 31 -1.28 28.16 -2.05
N PRO A 32 -1.83 29.20 -2.69
CA PRO A 32 -1.13 29.96 -3.73
C PRO A 32 0.07 30.74 -3.19
N ALA A 33 0.88 31.33 -4.07
CA ALA A 33 2.01 32.17 -3.65
C ALA A 33 1.59 33.49 -2.97
N ARG A 34 0.39 33.99 -3.30
CA ARG A 34 -0.22 35.17 -2.68
C ARG A 34 -1.48 34.75 -1.96
N PHE A 35 -1.48 34.91 -0.64
CA PHE A 35 -2.56 34.47 0.23
C PHE A 35 -2.61 35.37 1.47
N THR A 36 -3.67 35.23 2.25
CA THR A 36 -3.92 35.89 3.53
C THR A 36 -3.82 34.90 4.68
N ASN A 37 -3.72 35.41 5.91
CA ASN A 37 -3.77 34.55 7.10
C ASN A 37 -5.08 33.76 7.22
N LEU A 38 -6.18 34.27 6.66
CA LEU A 38 -7.48 33.61 6.67
C LEU A 38 -7.49 32.39 5.74
N ASP A 39 -6.82 32.49 4.58
CA ASP A 39 -6.70 31.38 3.62
C ASP A 39 -5.98 30.17 4.24
N ILE A 40 -4.93 30.42 5.05
CA ILE A 40 -4.24 29.37 5.82
C ILE A 40 -5.20 28.76 6.83
N ARG A 41 -5.83 29.57 7.68
CA ARG A 41 -6.77 29.11 8.71
C ARG A 41 -7.85 28.22 8.11
N ASP A 42 -8.49 28.70 7.05
CA ASP A 42 -9.60 28.01 6.40
C ASP A 42 -9.14 26.71 5.75
N THR A 43 -7.97 26.73 5.09
CA THR A 43 -7.37 25.50 4.52
C THR A 43 -6.99 24.49 5.60
N LEU A 44 -6.39 24.90 6.72
CA LEU A 44 -6.03 24.01 7.82
C LEU A 44 -7.28 23.42 8.49
N ASN A 45 -8.26 24.26 8.85
CA ASN A 45 -9.50 23.82 9.49
C ASN A 45 -10.35 22.92 8.57
N ALA A 46 -10.35 23.16 7.25
CA ALA A 46 -11.00 22.28 6.29
C ALA A 46 -10.36 20.88 6.19
N ASN A 47 -9.10 20.73 6.61
CA ASN A 47 -8.35 19.47 6.59
C ASN A 47 -8.09 18.93 8.02
N GLY A 48 -9.00 19.21 8.96
CA GLY A 48 -8.98 18.62 10.31
C GLY A 48 -8.18 19.41 11.35
N GLY A 49 -7.62 20.56 11.00
CA GLY A 49 -7.05 21.50 11.95
C GLY A 49 -8.12 22.14 12.85
N SER A 50 -7.67 22.71 13.97
CA SER A 50 -8.47 23.48 14.92
C SER A 50 -7.71 24.73 15.37
N VAL A 51 -7.49 25.62 14.41
CA VAL A 51 -6.73 26.87 14.58
C VAL A 51 -7.66 28.09 14.59
N GLY A 52 -7.34 29.07 15.44
CA GLY A 52 -8.06 30.34 15.53
C GLY A 52 -7.51 31.40 14.57
N ASP A 53 -7.80 32.67 14.85
CA ASP A 53 -7.34 33.80 14.03
C ASP A 53 -5.90 34.25 14.36
N ASN A 54 -5.32 33.70 15.43
CA ASN A 54 -3.94 33.97 15.80
C ASN A 54 -3.00 33.16 14.93
N SER A 55 -2.11 33.83 14.20
CA SER A 55 -1.16 33.18 13.29
C SER A 55 -0.22 32.20 13.98
N SER A 56 0.04 32.35 15.29
CA SER A 56 0.81 31.39 16.08
C SER A 56 0.14 30.01 16.14
N ASP A 57 -1.19 29.93 16.06
CA ASP A 57 -1.93 28.67 16.12
C ASP A 57 -1.62 27.77 14.92
N TYR A 58 -1.13 28.37 13.81
CA TYR A 58 -0.79 27.66 12.58
C TYR A 58 0.51 26.85 12.72
N PHE A 59 1.29 27.05 13.77
CA PHE A 59 2.61 26.44 13.94
C PHE A 59 2.63 25.49 15.14
N GLY A 60 1.77 24.46 15.09
CA GLY A 60 1.71 23.45 16.13
C GLY A 60 0.73 22.34 15.83
N VAL A 61 0.55 21.42 16.79
CA VAL A 61 -0.27 20.21 16.64
C VAL A 61 -1.71 20.54 16.20
N ARG A 62 -2.27 21.65 16.69
CA ARG A 62 -3.64 22.10 16.35
C ARG A 62 -3.84 22.40 14.86
N ALA A 63 -2.78 22.74 14.14
CA ALA A 63 -2.83 23.02 12.71
C ALA A 63 -3.08 21.76 11.88
N ASN A 64 -2.79 20.57 12.42
CA ASN A 64 -2.88 19.30 11.70
C ASN A 64 -2.17 19.35 10.33
N VAL A 65 -0.96 19.90 10.30
CA VAL A 65 -0.18 20.03 9.07
C VAL A 65 0.14 18.65 8.51
N ASN A 66 -0.13 18.46 7.22
CA ASN A 66 0.26 17.27 6.49
C ASN A 66 1.79 17.25 6.33
N ILE A 67 2.44 16.34 7.04
CA ILE A 67 3.91 16.20 7.08
C ILE A 67 4.52 15.76 5.75
N PHE A 68 3.72 15.22 4.83
CA PHE A 68 4.19 14.74 3.53
C PHE A 68 4.19 15.85 2.46
N SER A 69 3.64 17.03 2.75
CA SER A 69 3.74 18.15 1.83
C SER A 69 5.18 18.66 1.77
N LEU A 70 5.66 18.89 0.55
CA LEU A 70 7.01 19.41 0.30
C LEU A 70 7.16 20.81 0.91
N LYS A 71 6.21 21.70 0.62
CA LYS A 71 6.19 23.08 1.12
C LYS A 71 5.30 23.15 2.35
N LYS A 72 5.90 23.24 3.52
CA LYS A 72 5.20 23.40 4.80
C LYS A 72 6.14 24.09 5.79
N PRO A 73 5.66 24.69 6.88
CA PRO A 73 6.57 25.29 7.84
C PRO A 73 7.55 24.27 8.43
N VAL A 74 8.80 24.67 8.54
CA VAL A 74 9.90 23.84 9.02
C VAL A 74 10.92 24.68 9.79
N LYS A 75 11.73 24.04 10.63
CA LYS A 75 12.85 24.71 11.27
C LYS A 75 13.91 25.10 10.25
N PHE A 76 14.01 26.40 9.98
CA PHE A 76 15.01 26.98 9.09
C PHE A 76 15.45 28.33 9.63
N ASN A 77 16.74 28.47 9.95
CA ASN A 77 17.30 29.62 10.66
C ASN A 77 17.51 30.87 9.78
N LYS A 78 16.42 31.33 9.13
CA LYS A 78 16.37 32.60 8.40
C LYS A 78 15.00 33.25 8.57
N GLN A 79 14.95 34.57 8.71
CA GLN A 79 13.70 35.31 8.90
C GLN A 79 12.84 35.40 7.63
N PHE A 80 13.46 35.32 6.46
CA PHE A 80 12.81 35.35 5.16
C PHE A 80 13.37 34.23 4.28
N VAL A 81 12.54 33.73 3.38
CA VAL A 81 12.86 32.61 2.50
C VAL A 81 12.59 32.97 1.05
N THR A 82 13.46 32.50 0.15
CA THR A 82 13.27 32.57 -1.31
C THR A 82 13.28 31.16 -1.90
N ASP A 83 12.87 31.01 -3.16
CA ASP A 83 12.85 29.69 -3.81
C ASP A 83 14.25 29.09 -4.00
N ALA A 84 15.31 29.91 -4.05
CA ALA A 84 16.69 29.44 -4.15
C ALA A 84 17.23 28.82 -2.85
N ASP A 85 16.63 29.13 -1.70
CA ASP A 85 17.14 28.72 -0.38
C ASP A 85 16.88 27.25 -0.04
N ALA A 86 16.05 26.54 -0.82
CA ALA A 86 15.59 25.19 -0.50
C ALA A 86 15.09 25.02 0.95
N TRP A 87 14.54 26.11 1.52
CA TRP A 87 14.17 26.25 2.94
C TRP A 87 13.28 25.12 3.45
N TRP A 88 12.45 24.56 2.55
CA TRP A 88 11.51 23.48 2.81
C TRP A 88 12.19 22.15 3.18
N LYS A 89 13.51 22.01 2.96
CA LYS A 89 14.30 20.88 3.44
C LYS A 89 14.55 20.91 4.95
N ALA A 90 14.30 22.05 5.61
CA ALA A 90 14.72 22.34 6.99
C ALA A 90 16.26 22.33 7.13
N ASP A 91 16.76 22.87 8.25
CA ASP A 91 18.20 22.91 8.53
C ASP A 91 18.83 21.50 8.66
N ASN A 92 18.03 20.50 9.05
CA ASN A 92 18.47 19.11 9.19
C ASN A 92 18.30 18.27 7.92
N GLY A 93 17.72 18.79 6.84
CA GLY A 93 17.48 18.04 5.60
C GLY A 93 16.35 17.00 5.67
N ASN A 94 15.56 16.98 6.75
CA ASN A 94 14.46 16.02 6.92
C ASN A 94 13.09 16.54 6.50
N PHE A 95 13.03 17.73 5.89
CA PHE A 95 11.77 18.35 5.48
C PHE A 95 10.78 18.56 6.64
N GLY A 96 11.30 18.72 7.86
CA GLY A 96 10.48 18.80 9.08
C GLY A 96 9.79 17.49 9.48
N ILE A 97 10.19 16.35 8.92
CA ILE A 97 9.71 15.03 9.32
C ILE A 97 10.57 14.51 10.47
N ILE A 98 9.93 14.00 11.52
CA ILE A 98 10.57 13.26 12.61
C ILE A 98 10.19 11.79 12.47
N LEU A 99 11.20 10.94 12.32
CA LEU A 99 11.04 9.49 12.39
C LEU A 99 11.28 9.05 13.84
N PRO A 100 10.30 8.41 14.51
CA PRO A 100 10.49 8.01 15.89
C PRO A 100 11.45 6.81 15.96
N PRO A 101 12.63 6.95 16.61
CA PRO A 101 13.50 5.82 16.87
C PRO A 101 12.85 4.95 17.95
N THR A 102 12.93 3.63 17.76
CA THR A 102 12.44 2.64 18.70
C THR A 102 13.60 1.76 19.12
N GLY A 103 14.01 1.87 20.39
CA GLY A 103 14.96 0.93 21.01
C GLY A 103 14.36 -0.45 21.30
N SER A 104 13.04 -0.57 21.20
CA SER A 104 12.28 -1.81 21.36
C SER A 104 10.99 -1.75 20.53
N LEU A 105 10.46 -2.92 20.16
CA LEU A 105 9.16 -3.01 19.48
C LEU A 105 8.03 -2.53 20.41
N PRO A 106 6.92 -1.99 19.87
CA PRO A 106 5.75 -1.60 20.66
C PRO A 106 5.12 -2.80 21.38
N ALA A 107 4.18 -2.54 22.30
CA ALA A 107 3.40 -3.59 22.92
C ALA A 107 2.75 -4.52 21.87
N VAL A 108 2.54 -5.79 22.22
CA VAL A 108 1.87 -6.77 21.35
C VAL A 108 0.52 -6.24 20.89
N GLY A 109 0.22 -6.34 19.59
CA GLY A 109 -1.03 -5.86 19.03
C GLY A 109 -1.13 -4.34 18.86
N SER A 110 -0.02 -3.60 19.04
CA SER A 110 0.01 -2.14 18.94
C SER A 110 0.90 -1.67 17.78
N PRO A 111 0.50 -0.63 17.03
CA PRO A 111 1.33 -0.07 15.98
C PRO A 111 2.59 0.60 16.54
N MET A 112 3.62 0.73 15.70
CA MET A 112 4.74 1.62 15.99
C MET A 112 4.30 3.09 15.96
N SER A 113 5.01 3.97 16.68
CA SER A 113 4.71 5.39 16.68
C SER A 113 4.70 5.96 15.24
N PRO A 114 3.69 6.75 14.87
CA PRO A 114 3.66 7.38 13.55
C PRO A 114 4.73 8.46 13.45
N TRP A 115 5.12 8.80 12.22
CA TRP A 115 5.94 9.97 11.95
C TRP A 115 5.25 11.24 12.42
N SER A 116 6.05 12.19 12.89
CA SER A 116 5.54 13.47 13.40
C SER A 116 6.20 14.65 12.73
N TRP A 117 5.64 15.83 13.00
CA TRP A 117 6.12 17.09 12.45
C TRP A 117 7.08 17.79 13.42
N ASP A 118 8.27 18.16 12.94
CA ASP A 118 9.16 19.09 13.64
C ASP A 118 8.75 20.53 13.36
N PHE A 119 7.69 20.98 14.06
CA PHE A 119 7.16 22.32 13.86
C PHE A 119 8.17 23.40 14.27
N PRO A 120 8.23 24.54 13.55
CA PRO A 120 9.13 25.63 13.89
C PRO A 120 8.72 26.31 15.22
N GLY A 121 9.72 26.79 15.96
CA GLY A 121 9.57 27.62 17.15
C GLY A 121 10.90 27.88 17.87
N GLY A 122 11.05 29.07 18.48
CA GLY A 122 12.25 29.48 19.23
C GLY A 122 13.18 30.42 18.47
N SER A 123 14.29 30.84 19.13
CA SER A 123 15.20 31.89 18.64
C SER A 123 15.98 31.54 17.37
N GLY A 124 16.03 30.25 16.98
CA GLY A 124 16.70 29.77 15.77
C GLY A 124 15.77 29.26 14.67
N SER A 125 14.43 29.37 14.83
CA SER A 125 13.49 29.03 13.77
C SER A 125 12.26 29.96 13.84
N PRO A 126 12.31 31.11 13.14
CA PRO A 126 11.22 32.06 13.16
C PRO A 126 9.94 31.47 12.55
N LEU A 127 8.79 31.87 13.08
CA LEU A 127 7.48 31.50 12.54
C LEU A 127 7.20 32.36 11.30
N ARG A 128 7.19 31.73 10.13
CA ARG A 128 7.03 32.43 8.85
C ARG A 128 5.73 31.99 8.18
N ILE A 129 4.82 32.95 8.00
CA ILE A 129 3.57 32.71 7.30
C ILE A 129 3.79 32.33 5.84
N SER A 130 4.83 32.90 5.20
CA SER A 130 5.24 32.58 3.83
C SER A 130 5.58 31.11 3.60
N ASP A 131 5.87 30.33 4.64
CA ASP A 131 6.15 28.89 4.51
C ASP A 131 4.92 28.08 4.08
N TYR A 132 3.73 28.65 4.20
CA TYR A 132 2.52 28.04 3.68
C TYR A 132 2.34 28.24 2.16
N ALA A 133 3.17 29.06 1.50
CA ALA A 133 3.13 29.19 0.05
C ALA A 133 3.45 27.84 -0.62
N GLY A 134 2.49 27.32 -1.38
CA GLY A 134 2.61 26.00 -2.03
C GLY A 134 2.26 24.82 -1.11
N TYR A 135 1.75 25.05 0.10
CA TYR A 135 1.35 23.96 1.00
C TYR A 135 0.19 23.15 0.44
N ASN A 136 0.38 21.84 0.38
CA ASN A 136 -0.60 20.87 -0.06
C ASN A 136 -1.11 20.04 1.14
N PRO A 137 -2.31 20.33 1.68
CA PRO A 137 -2.87 19.56 2.79
C PRO A 137 -3.19 18.10 2.43
N LYS A 138 -3.22 17.74 1.14
CA LYS A 138 -3.53 16.40 0.63
C LYS A 138 -2.34 15.69 -0.01
N ALA A 139 -1.12 16.11 0.31
CA ALA A 139 0.09 15.41 -0.13
C ALA A 139 0.03 13.93 0.28
N PRO A 140 0.30 12.98 -0.63
CA PRO A 140 0.19 11.57 -0.35
C PRO A 140 1.36 11.07 0.51
N HIS A 141 1.19 9.92 1.15
CA HIS A 141 2.28 9.20 1.81
C HIS A 141 3.40 8.84 0.83
N LEU A 142 4.60 8.55 1.35
CA LEU A 142 5.80 8.32 0.53
C LEU A 142 5.83 6.92 -0.09
N PHE A 143 5.25 5.95 0.60
CA PHE A 143 5.20 4.54 0.20
C PHE A 143 4.06 3.81 0.89
N SER A 144 3.74 2.63 0.38
CA SER A 144 2.76 1.70 0.95
C SER A 144 3.40 0.32 1.18
N MET A 145 2.90 -0.41 2.18
CA MET A 145 3.28 -1.81 2.41
C MET A 145 2.22 -2.77 1.87
N HIS A 146 2.70 -3.87 1.31
CA HIS A 146 1.88 -4.96 0.79
C HIS A 146 2.46 -6.29 1.30
N PRO A 147 2.24 -6.60 2.60
CA PRO A 147 2.51 -7.91 3.16
C PRO A 147 1.60 -8.98 2.54
N ASP A 148 2.14 -10.19 2.35
CA ASP A 148 1.41 -11.31 1.76
C ASP A 148 0.04 -11.51 2.42
N PRO A 149 -0.99 -11.93 1.65
CA PRO A 149 -2.35 -12.08 2.15
C PRO A 149 -2.44 -13.10 3.29
N GLY A 150 -1.59 -14.13 3.30
CA GLY A 150 -1.51 -15.15 4.35
C GLY A 150 -0.09 -15.32 4.89
N LEU A 151 0.00 -15.88 6.09
CA LEU A 151 1.26 -16.20 6.76
C LEU A 151 1.23 -17.67 7.17
N TYR A 152 2.16 -18.48 6.64
CA TYR A 152 2.18 -19.93 6.84
C TYR A 152 3.43 -20.35 7.63
N PRO A 153 3.30 -21.29 8.57
CA PRO A 153 4.45 -21.86 9.26
C PRO A 153 5.40 -22.56 8.27
N ASN A 154 6.71 -22.40 8.50
CA ASN A 154 7.79 -22.94 7.65
C ASN A 154 7.74 -22.47 6.18
N SER A 155 7.16 -21.29 5.92
CA SER A 155 7.17 -20.67 4.60
C SER A 155 7.94 -19.36 4.60
N GLN A 156 8.33 -18.94 3.40
CA GLN A 156 8.70 -17.55 3.19
C GLN A 156 7.45 -16.67 3.28
N PHE A 157 7.64 -15.51 3.88
CA PHE A 157 6.70 -14.41 3.91
C PHE A 157 7.32 -13.24 3.17
N ARG A 158 6.60 -12.72 2.18
CA ARG A 158 6.98 -11.54 1.41
C ARG A 158 6.19 -10.33 1.88
N CYS A 159 6.87 -9.20 1.91
CA CYS A 159 6.26 -7.90 2.07
C CYS A 159 6.83 -6.94 1.04
N SER A 160 5.97 -6.50 0.12
CA SER A 160 6.32 -5.51 -0.88
C SER A 160 6.22 -4.09 -0.32
N ILE A 161 7.12 -3.23 -0.78
CA ILE A 161 7.27 -1.82 -0.44
C ILE A 161 7.10 -1.08 -1.76
N LEU A 162 5.99 -0.37 -1.91
CA LEU A 162 5.68 0.36 -3.13
C LEU A 162 5.90 1.85 -2.89
N LEU A 163 6.92 2.41 -3.53
CA LEU A 163 7.19 3.85 -3.50
C LEU A 163 6.12 4.59 -4.31
N ARG A 164 5.55 5.66 -3.75
CA ARG A 164 4.53 6.45 -4.44
C ARG A 164 5.17 7.43 -5.42
N GLN A 165 4.85 7.28 -6.70
CA GLN A 165 5.38 8.15 -7.76
C GLN A 165 4.92 9.61 -7.66
N ASN A 166 3.76 9.85 -7.03
CA ASN A 166 3.20 11.19 -6.84
C ASN A 166 3.50 11.80 -5.45
N ALA A 167 4.41 11.21 -4.68
CA ALA A 167 4.89 11.81 -3.44
C ALA A 167 5.63 13.12 -3.72
N GLU A 168 5.33 14.18 -2.96
CA GLU A 168 6.02 15.47 -3.15
C GLU A 168 7.44 15.47 -2.57
N ILE A 169 7.69 14.61 -1.59
CA ILE A 169 9.00 14.38 -0.98
C ILE A 169 9.47 12.99 -1.42
N SER A 170 10.69 12.87 -1.92
CA SER A 170 11.30 11.55 -2.14
C SER A 170 11.88 11.05 -0.82
N ILE A 171 11.58 9.79 -0.46
CA ILE A 171 12.15 9.15 0.73
C ILE A 171 13.69 9.13 0.71
N ASN A 172 14.29 9.08 -0.49
CA ASN A 172 15.74 9.08 -0.70
C ASN A 172 16.41 10.38 -0.26
N ASN A 173 15.65 11.48 -0.17
CA ASN A 173 16.17 12.79 0.17
C ASN A 173 16.06 13.11 1.67
N ILE A 174 15.35 12.29 2.45
CA ILE A 174 15.20 12.50 3.90
C ILE A 174 16.51 12.08 4.56
N ALA A 175 17.26 13.06 5.08
CA ALA A 175 18.62 12.86 5.58
C ALA A 175 18.72 11.71 6.60
N ASP A 176 17.83 11.68 7.58
CA ASP A 176 17.81 10.69 8.66
C ASP A 176 17.62 9.26 8.14
N ILE A 177 16.86 9.03 7.06
CA ILE A 177 16.56 7.67 6.62
C ILE A 177 17.27 7.25 5.33
N SER A 178 17.85 8.20 4.60
CA SER A 178 18.52 7.96 3.31
C SER A 178 19.58 6.84 3.38
N ARG A 179 20.32 6.73 4.49
CA ARG A 179 21.37 5.70 4.69
C ARG A 179 20.88 4.44 5.39
N ALA A 180 19.62 4.39 5.80
CA ALA A 180 19.06 3.22 6.45
C ALA A 180 18.63 2.18 5.41
N TYR A 181 18.45 0.95 5.88
CA TYR A 181 17.93 -0.18 5.12
C TYR A 181 16.49 -0.42 5.57
N MET A 182 15.54 -0.34 4.64
CA MET A 182 14.15 -0.69 4.93
C MET A 182 14.02 -2.18 5.17
N GLY A 183 13.14 -2.58 6.08
CA GLY A 183 12.97 -3.96 6.49
C GLY A 183 11.60 -4.24 7.06
N VAL A 184 11.45 -5.50 7.47
CA VAL A 184 10.21 -6.01 8.05
C VAL A 184 10.54 -6.84 9.28
N VAL A 185 9.69 -6.68 10.29
CA VAL A 185 9.65 -7.51 11.48
C VAL A 185 8.30 -8.22 11.51
N VAL A 186 8.31 -9.55 11.62
CA VAL A 186 7.13 -10.33 11.98
C VAL A 186 7.32 -10.82 13.41
N ARG A 187 6.36 -10.53 14.29
CA ARG A 187 6.39 -10.95 15.70
C ARG A 187 5.14 -11.74 16.05
N HIS A 188 5.32 -12.94 16.59
CA HIS A 188 4.23 -13.73 17.12
C HIS A 188 3.68 -13.14 18.41
N GLN A 189 2.35 -12.93 18.47
CA GLN A 189 1.73 -12.20 19.59
C GLN A 189 1.76 -13.01 20.90
N ALA A 190 1.70 -14.34 20.85
CA ALA A 190 1.54 -15.13 22.07
C ALA A 190 2.86 -15.36 22.84
N ASN A 191 3.97 -15.59 22.14
CA ASN A 191 5.27 -15.89 22.76
C ASN A 191 6.33 -14.80 22.52
N GLY A 192 6.03 -13.77 21.71
CA GLY A 192 6.94 -12.67 21.43
C GLY A 192 8.11 -13.03 20.49
N GLU A 193 8.20 -14.27 20.01
CA GLU A 193 9.20 -14.64 19.02
C GLU A 193 9.06 -13.79 17.76
N LEU A 194 10.19 -13.45 17.13
CA LEU A 194 10.19 -12.58 15.97
C LEU A 194 11.11 -13.06 14.86
N ARG A 195 10.90 -12.51 13.68
CA ARG A 195 11.79 -12.58 12.54
C ARG A 195 11.98 -11.19 11.97
N PHE A 196 13.24 -10.80 11.76
CA PHE A 196 13.63 -9.50 11.25
C PHE A 196 14.53 -9.68 10.02
N ARG A 197 14.28 -8.89 8.98
CA ARG A 197 15.15 -8.78 7.81
C ARG A 197 15.03 -7.40 7.19
N THR A 198 16.10 -6.92 6.56
CA THR A 198 16.12 -5.71 5.73
C THR A 198 16.37 -6.04 4.26
N LEU A 199 16.15 -5.04 3.40
CA LEU A 199 16.76 -5.00 2.07
C LEU A 199 18.28 -4.99 2.19
N ASN A 200 18.95 -5.42 1.12
CA ASN A 200 20.40 -5.40 0.97
C ASN A 200 20.94 -4.11 0.35
N ARG A 201 20.16 -3.03 0.43
CA ARG A 201 20.48 -1.72 -0.10
C ARG A 201 19.84 -0.65 0.76
N SER A 202 20.51 0.48 0.83
CA SER A 202 20.03 1.64 1.56
C SER A 202 18.89 2.33 0.81
N VAL A 203 18.14 3.16 1.52
CA VAL A 203 17.03 3.95 0.95
C VAL A 203 17.52 4.83 -0.20
N MET A 204 18.70 5.45 -0.10
CA MET A 204 19.24 6.30 -1.17
C MET A 204 19.54 5.54 -2.47
N GLU A 205 19.69 4.22 -2.41
CA GLU A 205 19.90 3.33 -3.56
C GLU A 205 18.58 2.77 -4.11
N MET A 206 17.44 3.10 -3.50
CA MET A 206 16.11 2.68 -3.96
C MET A 206 15.66 3.52 -5.15
N GLN A 207 15.74 2.95 -6.35
CA GLN A 207 15.35 3.57 -7.63
C GLN A 207 14.16 2.86 -8.32
N GLN A 208 13.76 1.69 -7.84
CA GLN A 208 12.64 0.91 -8.38
C GLN A 208 11.34 1.34 -7.70
N GLN A 209 10.22 1.11 -8.38
CA GLN A 209 8.90 1.40 -7.83
C GLN A 209 8.50 0.42 -6.71
N GLU A 210 8.96 -0.83 -6.79
CA GLU A 210 8.66 -1.88 -5.82
C GLU A 210 9.96 -2.51 -5.32
N TYR A 211 10.00 -2.74 -4.01
CA TYR A 211 11.00 -3.57 -3.35
C TYR A 211 10.30 -4.65 -2.53
N ALA A 212 10.90 -5.82 -2.38
CA ALA A 212 10.34 -6.89 -1.58
C ALA A 212 11.31 -7.34 -0.50
N VAL A 213 10.83 -7.39 0.74
CA VAL A 213 11.52 -8.03 1.85
C VAL A 213 10.91 -9.42 2.01
N VAL A 214 11.75 -10.45 1.96
CA VAL A 214 11.33 -11.85 2.11
C VAL A 214 11.98 -12.42 3.34
N LEU A 215 11.22 -12.95 4.30
CA LEU A 215 11.76 -13.58 5.50
C LEU A 215 11.08 -14.92 5.76
N ASP A 216 11.79 -15.81 6.43
CA ASP A 216 11.33 -17.15 6.76
C ASP A 216 10.55 -17.10 8.07
N VAL A 217 9.31 -17.57 8.02
CA VAL A 217 8.47 -17.73 9.21
C VAL A 217 8.69 -19.15 9.72
N PRO A 218 9.18 -19.33 10.96
CA PRO A 218 9.39 -20.65 11.54
C PRO A 218 8.06 -21.37 11.82
N ASN A 219 8.13 -22.60 12.34
CA ASN A 219 6.95 -23.34 12.77
C ASN A 219 6.32 -22.76 14.07
N TRP A 220 5.87 -21.51 14.04
CA TRP A 220 5.13 -20.94 15.15
C TRP A 220 3.76 -21.61 15.29
N PRO A 221 3.32 -21.90 16.54
CA PRO A 221 1.97 -22.38 16.77
C PRO A 221 0.97 -21.35 16.26
N ASP A 222 -0.24 -21.79 15.89
CA ASP A 222 -1.27 -20.88 15.39
C ASP A 222 -1.51 -19.69 16.31
N GLY A 223 -1.82 -18.54 15.72
CA GLY A 223 -1.98 -17.33 16.48
C GLY A 223 -2.00 -16.08 15.60
N LYS A 224 -2.01 -14.93 16.25
CA LYS A 224 -1.85 -13.65 15.56
C LYS A 224 -0.37 -13.30 15.49
N VAL A 225 0.02 -12.64 14.40
CA VAL A 225 1.33 -12.03 14.25
C VAL A 225 1.16 -10.55 13.95
N ASP A 226 2.07 -9.79 14.52
CA ASP A 226 2.29 -8.40 14.19
C ASP A 226 3.30 -8.32 13.04
N VAL A 227 2.99 -7.58 11.99
CA VAL A 227 3.94 -7.26 10.91
C VAL A 227 4.23 -5.77 10.96
N TYR A 228 5.49 -5.42 11.16
CA TYR A 228 5.98 -4.04 11.21
C TYR A 228 6.91 -3.80 10.05
N MET A 229 6.74 -2.67 9.38
CA MET A 229 7.78 -2.13 8.52
C MET A 229 8.68 -1.19 9.32
N VAL A 230 9.98 -1.36 9.13
CA VAL A 230 11.01 -0.71 9.92
C VAL A 230 12.13 -0.24 9.01
N ALA A 231 12.99 0.63 9.53
CA ALA A 231 14.30 0.85 8.93
C ALA A 231 15.39 0.73 9.99
N SER A 232 16.59 0.35 9.55
CA SER A 232 17.76 0.14 10.40
C SER A 232 18.99 0.70 9.71
N TYR A 233 19.92 1.33 10.43
CA TYR A 233 21.21 1.71 9.83
C TYR A 233 22.16 0.53 9.63
N ALA A 234 21.89 -0.60 10.28
CA ALA A 234 22.58 -1.84 10.04
C ALA A 234 21.78 -2.69 9.05
N GLU A 235 22.45 -3.16 8.01
CA GLU A 235 21.92 -4.16 7.10
C GLU A 235 21.72 -5.50 7.83
N ALA A 236 20.57 -6.13 7.60
CA ALA A 236 20.21 -7.46 8.08
C ALA A 236 19.54 -8.24 6.95
N SER A 237 20.24 -8.42 5.83
CA SER A 237 19.65 -8.92 4.58
C SER A 237 19.97 -10.40 4.28
N GLU A 238 20.98 -10.98 4.93
CA GLU A 238 21.49 -12.32 4.60
C GLU A 238 20.49 -13.43 4.96
N GLN A 239 19.89 -13.33 6.15
CA GLN A 239 18.99 -14.35 6.69
C GLN A 239 17.88 -13.71 7.53
N SER A 240 16.94 -14.54 7.98
CA SER A 240 15.86 -14.13 8.86
C SER A 240 16.32 -14.20 10.32
N TYR A 241 16.61 -13.06 10.94
CA TYR A 241 17.16 -13.00 12.29
C TYR A 241 16.06 -13.15 13.35
N SER A 242 16.33 -13.93 14.41
CA SER A 242 15.40 -14.17 15.52
C SER A 242 15.42 -13.11 16.62
N SER A 243 16.29 -12.10 16.50
CA SER A 243 16.45 -11.00 17.46
C SER A 243 16.83 -9.70 16.73
N ILE A 244 16.61 -8.57 17.42
CA ILE A 244 16.95 -7.23 16.94
C ILE A 244 17.95 -6.64 17.92
N ASN A 245 19.19 -6.43 17.48
CA ASN A 245 20.27 -5.85 18.29
C ASN A 245 20.68 -4.46 17.79
N VAL A 246 19.77 -3.79 17.07
CA VAL A 246 20.00 -2.52 16.37
C VAL A 246 18.83 -1.58 16.65
N THR A 247 19.08 -0.27 16.63
CA THR A 247 18.01 0.72 16.71
C THR A 247 17.17 0.65 15.45
N LEU A 248 15.85 0.51 15.63
CA LEU A 248 14.89 0.55 14.54
C LEU A 248 14.24 1.93 14.47
N PHE A 249 13.87 2.33 13.27
CA PHE A 249 13.01 3.48 13.02
C PHE A 249 11.65 2.98 12.56
N SER A 250 10.60 3.52 13.14
CA SER A 250 9.23 3.25 12.69
C SER A 250 9.05 3.75 11.26
N MET A 251 8.52 2.90 10.37
CA MET A 251 8.08 3.32 9.03
C MET A 251 6.58 3.65 9.01
N ASN A 252 5.93 3.78 10.17
CA ASN A 252 4.52 4.12 10.27
C ASN A 252 4.26 5.57 9.88
N GLN A 253 3.60 5.77 8.76
CA GLN A 253 3.26 7.09 8.22
C GLN A 253 1.88 7.59 8.64
N GLY A 254 1.06 6.74 9.28
CA GLY A 254 -0.29 7.10 9.74
C GLY A 254 -1.31 5.97 9.59
N PRO A 255 -2.59 6.23 9.94
CA PRO A 255 -3.65 5.21 9.93
C PRO A 255 -4.21 4.88 8.54
N LEU A 256 -3.98 5.71 7.53
CA LEU A 256 -4.56 5.53 6.18
C LEU A 256 -3.74 4.57 5.29
N GLU A 257 -2.43 4.44 5.56
CA GLU A 257 -1.51 3.50 4.91
C GLU A 257 -0.67 2.87 6.01
N THR A 258 -1.23 1.84 6.65
CA THR A 258 -0.67 1.31 7.89
C THR A 258 0.62 0.56 7.61
N ALA A 259 1.75 1.08 8.12
CA ALA A 259 3.02 0.35 8.11
C ALA A 259 3.10 -0.74 9.21
N TYR A 260 1.96 -1.06 9.80
CA TYR A 260 1.74 -2.09 10.79
C TYR A 260 0.46 -2.83 10.45
N MET A 261 0.47 -4.15 10.57
CA MET A 261 -0.76 -4.92 10.47
C MET A 261 -0.73 -6.18 11.34
N VAL A 262 -1.92 -6.67 11.64
CA VAL A 262 -2.10 -7.95 12.34
C VAL A 262 -2.56 -9.00 11.35
N LYS A 263 -1.82 -10.10 11.27
CA LYS A 263 -2.15 -11.28 10.45
C LYS A 263 -2.42 -12.48 11.34
N THR A 264 -3.09 -13.48 10.78
CA THR A 264 -3.29 -14.77 11.46
C THR A 264 -2.35 -15.79 10.81
N LEU A 265 -1.58 -16.49 11.63
CA LEU A 265 -0.88 -17.72 11.25
C LEU A 265 -1.93 -18.76 10.89
N ALA A 266 -1.96 -19.16 9.63
CA ALA A 266 -2.83 -20.22 9.19
C ALA A 266 -2.16 -21.57 9.47
N LYS A 267 -2.88 -22.52 10.07
CA LYS A 267 -2.46 -23.94 10.08
C LYS A 267 -2.00 -24.33 8.68
N PRO A 268 -0.85 -25.03 8.54
CA PRO A 268 -0.43 -25.62 7.28
C PRO A 268 -1.40 -26.75 6.96
N VAL A 269 -2.54 -26.36 6.40
CA VAL A 269 -3.29 -27.23 5.52
C VAL A 269 -3.19 -26.55 4.18
N PRO A 270 -2.67 -27.24 3.15
CA PRO A 270 -2.28 -26.59 1.91
C PRO A 270 -3.43 -25.76 1.38
N ASN A 271 -3.11 -24.53 0.99
CA ASN A 271 -4.01 -23.74 0.17
C ASN A 271 -4.39 -24.63 -1.01
N SER A 272 -5.70 -24.84 -1.15
CA SER A 272 -6.23 -25.68 -2.21
C SER A 272 -7.39 -24.96 -2.87
N PHE A 273 -7.44 -25.11 -4.18
CA PHE A 273 -8.62 -24.78 -4.96
C PHE A 273 -9.05 -26.03 -5.72
N LYS A 274 -10.32 -26.07 -6.06
CA LYS A 274 -10.88 -27.06 -6.97
C LYS A 274 -10.96 -26.43 -8.36
N PHE A 275 -10.49 -27.16 -9.36
CA PHE A 275 -10.66 -26.80 -10.77
C PHE A 275 -11.78 -27.66 -11.38
N ASP A 276 -12.78 -26.97 -11.92
CA ASP A 276 -13.84 -27.55 -12.74
C ASP A 276 -13.83 -26.88 -14.11
N TYR A 277 -14.25 -27.60 -15.15
CA TYR A 277 -14.33 -27.05 -16.50
C TYR A 277 -15.62 -27.46 -17.20
N LYS A 278 -16.04 -26.63 -18.15
CA LYS A 278 -17.13 -26.92 -19.08
C LYS A 278 -16.69 -26.54 -20.50
N VAL A 279 -16.85 -27.48 -21.42
CA VAL A 279 -16.66 -27.23 -22.85
C VAL A 279 -17.98 -26.75 -23.43
N VAL A 280 -17.97 -25.57 -24.02
CA VAL A 280 -19.12 -24.98 -24.70
C VAL A 280 -18.84 -25.01 -26.19
N ASN A 281 -19.86 -25.38 -26.96
CA ASN A 281 -19.80 -25.43 -28.42
C ASN A 281 -20.67 -24.30 -28.96
N ASP A 282 -20.03 -23.28 -29.52
CA ASP A 282 -20.71 -22.11 -30.04
C ASP A 282 -21.27 -22.39 -31.44
N PHE A 283 -20.42 -22.93 -32.33
CA PHE A 283 -20.77 -23.17 -33.72
C PHE A 283 -19.81 -24.18 -34.38
N ALA A 284 -20.33 -25.13 -35.16
CA ALA A 284 -19.59 -26.00 -36.09
C ALA A 284 -18.07 -26.25 -35.80
N ASN A 285 -17.77 -27.15 -34.86
CA ASN A 285 -16.41 -27.54 -34.45
C ASN A 285 -15.59 -26.45 -33.73
N GLU A 286 -16.17 -25.30 -33.42
CA GLU A 286 -15.60 -24.27 -32.56
C GLU A 286 -16.05 -24.48 -31.11
N TYR A 287 -15.09 -24.50 -30.20
CA TYR A 287 -15.30 -24.74 -28.78
C TYR A 287 -14.61 -23.66 -27.96
N HIS A 288 -15.14 -23.37 -26.78
CA HIS A 288 -14.40 -22.64 -25.75
C HIS A 288 -14.47 -23.38 -24.42
N LEU A 289 -13.44 -23.17 -23.60
CA LEU A 289 -13.34 -23.77 -22.27
C LEU A 289 -13.66 -22.74 -21.19
N GLU A 290 -14.81 -22.90 -20.55
CA GLU A 290 -15.18 -22.20 -19.33
C GLU A 290 -14.50 -22.88 -18.14
N CYS A 291 -13.63 -22.15 -17.45
CA CYS A 291 -12.83 -22.63 -16.35
C CYS A 291 -13.34 -22.05 -15.04
N THR A 292 -13.64 -22.91 -14.06
CA THR A 292 -14.12 -22.50 -12.74
C THR A 292 -13.11 -22.91 -11.67
N PHE A 293 -12.63 -21.92 -10.93
CA PHE A 293 -11.76 -22.10 -9.78
C PHE A 293 -12.58 -21.83 -8.52
N THR A 294 -12.64 -22.81 -7.61
CA THR A 294 -13.32 -22.67 -6.32
C THR A 294 -12.30 -22.73 -5.21
N SER A 295 -12.21 -21.69 -4.38
CA SER A 295 -11.32 -21.71 -3.22
C SER A 295 -11.84 -22.70 -2.19
N ILE A 296 -11.12 -23.79 -1.97
CA ILE A 296 -11.42 -24.74 -0.89
C ILE A 296 -10.83 -24.23 0.42
N LYS A 297 -9.60 -23.71 0.34
CA LYS A 297 -8.91 -23.06 1.45
C LYS A 297 -7.95 -21.98 0.96
N GLY A 298 -7.94 -20.85 1.65
CA GLY A 298 -7.10 -19.69 1.35
C GLY A 298 -7.87 -18.59 0.60
N ALA A 299 -7.24 -17.42 0.50
CA ALA A 299 -7.70 -16.34 -0.36
C ALA A 299 -6.71 -16.23 -1.53
N TRP A 300 -7.24 -16.19 -2.75
CA TRP A 300 -6.44 -16.27 -3.97
C TRP A 300 -6.65 -15.05 -4.83
N GLU A 301 -5.59 -14.48 -5.39
CA GLU A 301 -5.76 -13.35 -6.30
C GLU A 301 -6.27 -13.85 -7.65
N LYS A 302 -7.46 -13.40 -8.06
CA LYS A 302 -8.14 -13.91 -9.26
C LYS A 302 -7.31 -13.74 -10.51
N ALA A 303 -6.53 -12.65 -10.61
CA ALA A 303 -5.66 -12.33 -11.74
C ALA A 303 -4.49 -13.31 -11.92
N ARG A 304 -4.23 -14.20 -10.95
CA ARG A 304 -3.09 -15.13 -10.94
C ARG A 304 -3.42 -16.55 -11.36
N PHE A 305 -4.70 -16.85 -11.58
CA PHE A 305 -5.11 -18.13 -12.15
C PHE A 305 -4.83 -18.16 -13.65
N SER A 306 -4.34 -19.30 -14.14
CA SER A 306 -4.16 -19.55 -15.56
C SER A 306 -4.47 -21.00 -15.93
N VAL A 307 -4.78 -21.21 -17.21
CA VAL A 307 -4.96 -22.55 -17.77
C VAL A 307 -4.15 -22.65 -19.04
N PHE A 308 -3.32 -23.67 -19.10
CA PHE A 308 -2.53 -24.02 -20.27
C PHE A 308 -3.18 -25.18 -21.02
N LEU A 309 -3.33 -25.02 -22.34
CA LEU A 309 -3.99 -26.00 -23.21
C LEU A 309 -3.03 -26.52 -24.29
N GLU A 310 -3.04 -27.83 -24.51
CA GLU A 310 -2.27 -28.50 -25.56
C GLU A 310 -3.13 -29.49 -26.34
N SER A 311 -2.90 -29.57 -27.65
CA SER A 311 -3.59 -30.51 -28.53
C SER A 311 -2.82 -31.83 -28.67
N ASP A 312 -3.55 -32.95 -28.64
CA ASP A 312 -3.00 -34.27 -28.98
C ASP A 312 -3.91 -35.00 -30.01
N PRO A 313 -3.41 -35.34 -31.21
CA PRO A 313 -2.09 -35.02 -31.75
C PRO A 313 -1.92 -33.52 -32.04
N ILE A 314 -0.67 -33.06 -32.11
CA ILE A 314 -0.33 -31.68 -32.44
C ILE A 314 -0.98 -31.30 -33.79
N GLY A 315 -1.69 -30.18 -33.81
CA GLY A 315 -2.39 -29.67 -35.01
C GLY A 315 -3.80 -30.23 -35.22
N ALA A 316 -4.34 -31.04 -34.30
CA ALA A 316 -5.74 -31.45 -34.32
C ALA A 316 -6.73 -30.29 -34.10
N PHE A 317 -6.26 -29.23 -33.45
CA PHE A 317 -7.00 -28.01 -33.16
C PHE A 317 -6.24 -26.78 -33.65
N LEU A 318 -6.96 -25.77 -34.15
CA LEU A 318 -6.45 -24.45 -34.52
C LEU A 318 -6.93 -23.40 -33.52
N GLY A 319 -6.03 -22.48 -33.16
CA GLY A 319 -6.32 -21.44 -32.18
C GLY A 319 -6.50 -21.99 -30.76
N GLY A 320 -6.36 -21.11 -29.77
CA GLY A 320 -6.69 -21.41 -28.37
C GLY A 320 -5.80 -22.43 -27.64
N MET A 321 -4.68 -22.84 -28.24
CA MET A 321 -3.64 -23.63 -27.59
C MET A 321 -2.59 -22.67 -26.98
N GLY A 322 -2.04 -23.04 -25.83
CA GLY A 322 -1.13 -22.19 -25.07
C GLY A 322 -1.71 -21.75 -23.73
N GLU A 323 -1.11 -20.74 -23.10
CA GLU A 323 -1.52 -20.27 -21.78
C GLU A 323 -2.53 -19.13 -21.88
N SER A 324 -3.63 -19.24 -21.13
CA SER A 324 -4.56 -18.14 -20.90
C SER A 324 -4.62 -17.77 -19.43
N LEU A 325 -4.46 -16.47 -19.18
CA LEU A 325 -4.51 -15.87 -17.87
C LEU A 325 -5.93 -15.39 -17.59
N SER A 326 -6.33 -15.49 -16.33
CA SER A 326 -7.57 -14.88 -15.84
C SER A 326 -7.62 -13.38 -16.18
N PRO A 327 -8.74 -12.87 -16.73
CA PRO A 327 -8.90 -11.46 -17.06
C PRO A 327 -9.26 -10.57 -15.85
N ALA A 328 -9.30 -11.13 -14.64
CA ALA A 328 -9.67 -10.37 -13.45
C ALA A 328 -8.66 -9.25 -13.14
N PRO A 329 -9.11 -8.10 -12.61
CA PRO A 329 -8.21 -7.04 -12.16
C PRO A 329 -7.25 -7.52 -11.06
N ILE A 330 -6.03 -6.97 -11.06
CA ILE A 330 -5.06 -7.15 -9.99
C ILE A 330 -5.65 -6.64 -8.67
N GLY A 331 -5.45 -7.38 -7.59
CA GLY A 331 -5.96 -7.09 -6.25
C GLY A 331 -7.35 -7.64 -5.95
N GLU A 332 -8.09 -8.18 -6.92
CA GLU A 332 -9.33 -8.89 -6.63
C GLU A 332 -9.06 -10.27 -6.04
N MET A 333 -9.64 -10.52 -4.87
CA MET A 333 -9.48 -11.78 -4.14
C MET A 333 -10.67 -12.72 -4.35
N LEU A 334 -10.38 -14.01 -4.51
CA LEU A 334 -11.30 -15.13 -4.39
C LEU A 334 -11.20 -15.65 -2.95
N SER A 335 -12.22 -15.39 -2.15
CA SER A 335 -12.27 -15.78 -0.75
C SER A 335 -12.58 -17.26 -0.61
N GLN A 336 -12.33 -17.82 0.57
CA GLN A 336 -12.65 -19.22 0.86
C GLN A 336 -14.14 -19.52 0.63
N GLY A 337 -14.44 -20.57 -0.11
CA GLY A 337 -15.79 -20.99 -0.47
C GLY A 337 -16.37 -20.27 -1.70
N GLU A 338 -15.69 -19.24 -2.22
CA GLU A 338 -16.12 -18.56 -3.43
C GLU A 338 -15.59 -19.27 -4.68
N SER A 339 -16.36 -19.12 -5.77
CA SER A 339 -16.00 -19.60 -7.10
C SER A 339 -15.82 -18.44 -8.06
N TYR A 340 -14.85 -18.57 -8.96
CA TYR A 340 -14.62 -17.64 -10.06
C TYR A 340 -14.55 -18.40 -11.37
N THR A 341 -15.35 -17.97 -12.34
CA THR A 341 -15.45 -18.58 -13.66
C THR A 341 -14.99 -17.59 -14.71
N PHE A 342 -14.13 -18.04 -15.63
CA PHE A 342 -13.73 -17.26 -16.79
C PHE A 342 -13.58 -18.14 -18.03
N ASN A 343 -13.71 -17.51 -19.19
CA ASN A 343 -13.50 -18.16 -20.48
C ASN A 343 -12.01 -18.12 -20.77
N SER A 344 -11.38 -19.28 -20.86
CA SER A 344 -9.93 -19.37 -21.05
C SER A 344 -9.52 -19.07 -22.50
N GLN A 345 -9.84 -19.96 -23.45
CA GLN A 345 -9.56 -19.78 -24.87
C GLN A 345 -10.60 -20.48 -25.76
N SER A 346 -10.79 -19.94 -26.96
CA SER A 346 -11.55 -20.58 -28.04
C SER A 346 -10.63 -21.33 -28.99
N PHE A 347 -11.01 -22.55 -29.36
CA PHE A 347 -10.25 -23.43 -30.25
C PHE A 347 -11.19 -24.15 -31.24
N THR A 348 -10.71 -24.32 -32.47
CA THR A 348 -11.46 -24.96 -33.56
C THR A 348 -10.86 -26.33 -33.86
N ARG A 349 -11.69 -27.37 -33.84
CA ARG A 349 -11.27 -28.72 -34.20
C ARG A 349 -11.21 -28.87 -35.72
N VAL A 350 -10.05 -29.21 -36.27
CA VAL A 350 -9.83 -29.37 -37.71
C VAL A 350 -9.66 -30.81 -38.17
N GLN A 351 -9.25 -31.70 -37.28
CA GLN A 351 -9.22 -33.13 -37.57
C GLN A 351 -10.46 -33.79 -36.96
N THR A 352 -11.39 -34.24 -37.80
CA THR A 352 -12.65 -34.87 -37.31
C THR A 352 -12.72 -36.37 -37.56
N SER A 353 -11.84 -36.91 -38.40
CA SER A 353 -11.81 -38.33 -38.80
C SER A 353 -11.20 -39.27 -37.76
N GLN A 354 -10.62 -38.74 -36.68
CA GLN A 354 -10.02 -39.50 -35.60
C GLN A 354 -10.35 -38.88 -34.25
N ASN A 355 -10.16 -39.66 -33.18
CA ASN A 355 -10.30 -39.14 -31.82
C ASN A 355 -9.19 -38.14 -31.51
N ASN A 356 -9.52 -37.07 -30.80
CA ASN A 356 -8.56 -36.04 -30.40
C ASN A 356 -8.71 -35.70 -28.92
N TYR A 357 -7.64 -35.16 -28.35
CA TYR A 357 -7.62 -34.69 -26.96
C TYR A 357 -7.16 -33.24 -26.87
N VAL A 358 -7.72 -32.53 -25.90
CA VAL A 358 -7.17 -31.28 -25.39
C VAL A 358 -6.70 -31.54 -23.97
N ASN A 359 -5.40 -31.49 -23.74
CA ASN A 359 -4.80 -31.60 -22.42
C ASN A 359 -4.84 -30.21 -21.76
N TYR A 360 -5.27 -30.16 -20.51
CA TYR A 360 -5.30 -28.93 -19.74
C TYR A 360 -4.37 -29.03 -18.53
N THR A 361 -3.78 -27.90 -18.14
CA THR A 361 -3.09 -27.73 -16.87
C THR A 361 -3.55 -26.44 -16.21
N ALA A 362 -4.24 -26.56 -15.08
CA ALA A 362 -4.62 -25.44 -14.22
C ALA A 362 -3.42 -25.02 -13.38
N ARG A 363 -3.14 -23.71 -13.36
CA ARG A 363 -1.98 -23.11 -12.73
C ARG A 363 -2.34 -21.93 -11.84
N TYR A 364 -1.49 -21.66 -10.88
CA TYR A 364 -1.54 -20.45 -10.06
C TYR A 364 -0.12 -19.92 -9.88
N LEU A 365 0.12 -18.66 -10.21
CA LEU A 365 1.46 -18.05 -10.23
C LEU A 365 2.49 -18.83 -11.08
N GLY A 366 2.03 -19.57 -12.09
CA GLY A 366 2.86 -20.39 -12.98
C GLY A 366 3.13 -21.81 -12.48
N ASP A 367 2.79 -22.14 -11.23
CA ASP A 367 2.92 -23.50 -10.71
C ASP A 367 1.77 -24.39 -11.17
N ASN A 368 2.06 -25.66 -11.49
CA ASN A 368 1.07 -26.65 -11.88
C ASN A 368 0.31 -27.19 -10.66
N TYR A 369 -1.02 -27.10 -10.68
CA TYR A 369 -1.87 -27.60 -9.58
C TYR A 369 -2.67 -28.83 -9.95
N GLN A 370 -3.27 -28.83 -11.15
CA GLN A 370 -4.10 -29.93 -11.61
C GLN A 370 -4.03 -30.03 -13.14
N SER A 371 -4.04 -31.26 -13.67
CA SER A 371 -4.05 -31.51 -15.10
C SER A 371 -4.99 -32.66 -15.47
N GLY A 372 -5.34 -32.72 -16.75
CA GLY A 372 -6.17 -33.79 -17.30
C GLY A 372 -6.37 -33.63 -18.79
N SER A 373 -7.26 -34.46 -19.36
CA SER A 373 -7.52 -34.50 -20.80
C SER A 373 -9.00 -34.46 -21.10
N ILE A 374 -9.37 -33.71 -22.12
CA ILE A 374 -10.73 -33.59 -22.65
C ILE A 374 -10.80 -34.40 -23.95
N PHE A 375 -11.75 -35.32 -24.05
CA PHE A 375 -11.89 -36.22 -25.20
C PHE A 375 -12.90 -35.72 -26.24
N PHE A 376 -12.48 -35.68 -27.51
CA PHE A 376 -13.31 -35.34 -28.65
C PHE A 376 -13.38 -36.54 -29.61
N ARG A 377 -14.57 -37.17 -29.70
CA ARG A 377 -14.79 -38.36 -30.53
C ARG A 377 -14.75 -38.02 -32.02
N ALA A 378 -14.21 -38.91 -32.85
CA ALA A 378 -14.34 -38.85 -34.30
C ALA A 378 -15.82 -38.69 -34.72
N LYS A 379 -16.09 -37.88 -35.75
CA LYS A 379 -17.43 -37.67 -36.30
C LYS A 379 -17.68 -38.53 -37.52
#